data_AF-A0A158CX39-F1
#
_entry.id   AF-A0A158CX39-F1
#
_cell.length_a   1.000
_cell.length_b   1.000
_cell.length_c   1.000
_cell.angle_alpha   90.00
_cell.angle_beta   90.00
_cell.angle_gamma   90.00
#
_symmetry.space_group_name_H-M   'P 1'
#
loop_
_entity.id
_entity.type
_entity.pdbx_description
1 polymer ?
#
loop_
_entity_poly.entity_id
_entity_poly.type
_entity_poly.pdbx_seq_one_letter_code
_entity_poly.pdbx_strand_id
1 'polypeptide(L)'
;MQQLKVYQSLWAMERRRPDGLEWPLDEQLRMIRDAGFDGAGVRFFDYAFARDVTRTLKEYGLTWQAQCYPKTVDELKPIIEHVQELGADHINLQPDVRPYSIEECTSAAFSTTAGAFTAA
;
A
#
# COMPACT_ATOMS: atom_id res chain seq x y z
N MET A 1 24.74 -7.96 -2.71
CA MET A 1 24.10 -9.01 -3.52
C MET A 1 22.62 -8.63 -3.66
N GLN A 2 22.05 -8.70 -4.86
CA GLN A 2 20.63 -8.40 -5.06
C GLN A 2 19.78 -9.55 -4.49
N GLN A 3 18.67 -9.23 -3.83
CA GLN A 3 17.75 -10.20 -3.25
C GLN A 3 16.33 -9.97 -3.81
N LEU A 4 15.69 -11.04 -4.28
CA LEU A 4 14.26 -11.03 -4.59
C LEU A 4 13.48 -11.21 -3.29
N LYS A 5 12.59 -10.27 -2.98
CA LYS A 5 11.61 -10.40 -1.89
C LYS A 5 10.22 -10.64 -2.47
N VAL A 6 9.47 -11.56 -1.88
CA VAL A 6 8.12 -11.94 -2.29
C VAL A 6 7.12 -11.53 -1.21
N TYR A 7 6.08 -10.80 -1.60
CA TYR A 7 5.08 -10.24 -0.68
C TYR A 7 3.69 -10.78 -1.02
N GLN A 8 2.88 -11.02 0.02
CA GLN A 8 1.46 -11.34 -0.13
C GLN A 8 0.59 -10.11 0.16
N SER A 9 -0.28 -9.72 -0.79
CA SER A 9 -1.21 -8.61 -0.53
C SER A 9 -2.33 -9.04 0.41
N LEU A 10 -2.63 -8.24 1.43
CA LEU A 10 -3.79 -8.46 2.30
C LEU A 10 -5.11 -8.37 1.53
N TRP A 11 -5.17 -7.59 0.45
CA TRP A 11 -6.33 -7.57 -0.42
C TRP A 11 -6.60 -8.93 -1.06
N ALA A 12 -5.54 -9.66 -1.45
CA ALA A 12 -5.65 -10.98 -2.03
C ALA A 12 -5.92 -12.09 -0.99
N MET A 13 -5.95 -11.75 0.30
CA MET A 13 -6.40 -12.64 1.38
C MET A 13 -7.91 -12.50 1.65
N GLU A 14 -8.56 -11.47 1.10
CA GLU A 14 -10.02 -11.31 1.16
C GLU A 14 -10.70 -12.43 0.36
N ARG A 15 -11.64 -13.14 0.98
CA ARG A 15 -12.38 -14.25 0.37
C ARG A 15 -13.46 -13.76 -0.56
N ARG A 16 -14.08 -12.61 -0.26
CA ARG A 16 -15.16 -11.97 -1.03
C ARG A 16 -16.26 -12.94 -1.46
N ARG A 17 -16.60 -13.88 -0.57
CA ARG A 17 -17.62 -14.91 -0.84
C ARG A 17 -19.01 -14.32 -0.63
N PRO A 18 -20.05 -14.85 -1.32
CA PRO A 18 -21.43 -14.40 -1.12
C PRO A 18 -21.96 -14.57 0.31
N ASP A 19 -21.34 -15.46 1.10
CA ASP A 19 -21.68 -15.68 2.51
C ASP A 19 -21.15 -14.57 3.46
N GLY A 20 -20.33 -13.65 2.95
CA GLY A 20 -19.74 -12.54 3.72
C GLY A 20 -18.69 -12.95 4.74
N LEU A 21 -18.28 -14.22 4.77
CA LEU A 21 -17.31 -14.73 5.74
C LEU A 21 -15.89 -14.41 5.29
N GLU A 22 -15.20 -13.61 6.10
CA GLU A 22 -13.78 -13.27 5.93
C GLU A 22 -12.92 -13.94 7.00
N TRP A 23 -11.64 -14.14 6.67
CA TRP A 23 -10.67 -14.58 7.66
C TRP A 23 -10.42 -13.46 8.68
N PRO A 24 -10.31 -13.77 9.98
CA PRO A 24 -9.75 -12.85 10.96
C PRO A 24 -8.38 -12.31 10.50
N LEU A 25 -8.10 -11.03 10.76
CA LEU A 25 -6.85 -10.39 10.31
C LEU A 25 -5.61 -11.10 10.85
N ASP A 26 -5.64 -11.51 12.12
CA ASP A 26 -4.56 -12.25 12.76
C ASP A 26 -4.33 -13.62 12.09
N GLU A 27 -5.38 -14.26 11.61
CA GLU A 27 -5.28 -15.52 10.85
C GLU A 27 -4.64 -15.29 9.48
N GLN A 28 -5.03 -14.24 8.76
CA GLN A 28 -4.40 -13.87 7.49
C GLN A 28 -2.90 -13.61 7.67
N LEU A 29 -2.51 -12.85 8.70
CA LEU A 29 -1.11 -12.52 8.96
C LEU A 29 -0.29 -13.75 9.37
N ARG A 30 -0.86 -14.68 10.15
CA ARG A 30 -0.22 -15.98 10.44
C ARG A 30 -0.02 -16.79 9.17
N MET A 31 -1.03 -16.89 8.31
CA MET A 31 -0.91 -17.60 7.03
C MET A 31 0.21 -17.03 6.15
N ILE A 32 0.34 -15.70 6.08
CA ILE A 32 1.41 -15.04 5.33
C ILE A 32 2.79 -15.40 5.90
N ARG A 33 2.96 -15.31 7.22
CA ARG A 33 4.21 -15.70 7.89
C ARG A 33 4.55 -17.17 7.64
N ASP A 34 3.60 -18.06 7.89
CA ASP A 34 3.82 -19.51 7.84
C ASP A 34 4.05 -20.03 6.42
N ALA A 35 3.57 -19.30 5.40
CA ALA A 35 3.86 -19.58 4.00
C ALA A 35 5.27 -19.11 3.55
N GLY A 36 6.01 -18.40 4.40
CA GLY A 36 7.40 -17.99 4.13
C GLY A 36 7.55 -16.76 3.23
N PHE A 37 6.54 -15.87 3.17
CA PHE A 37 6.68 -14.58 2.49
C PHE A 37 7.67 -13.66 3.24
N ASP A 38 8.34 -12.77 2.51
CA ASP A 38 9.23 -11.75 3.08
C ASP A 38 8.46 -10.55 3.68
N GLY A 39 7.16 -10.45 3.35
CA GLY A 39 6.33 -9.35 3.78
C GLY A 39 4.91 -9.39 3.26
N ALA A 40 4.17 -8.31 3.55
CA ALA A 40 2.80 -8.13 3.09
C ALA A 40 2.57 -6.80 2.36
N GLY A 41 1.59 -6.80 1.46
CA GLY A 41 0.99 -5.56 0.95
C GLY A 41 -0.11 -5.09 1.87
N VAL A 42 0.01 -3.88 2.42
CA VAL A 42 -0.92 -3.33 3.43
C VAL A 42 -1.58 -2.07 2.88
N ARG A 43 -2.88 -1.88 3.13
CA ARG A 43 -3.58 -0.63 2.76
C ARG A 43 -3.23 0.47 3.76
N PHE A 44 -2.81 1.64 3.26
CA PHE A 44 -2.29 2.74 4.09
C PHE A 44 -3.22 3.97 4.23
N PHE A 45 -4.49 3.87 3.78
CA PHE A 45 -5.46 4.96 3.95
C PHE A 45 -5.99 5.09 5.38
N ASP A 46 -6.10 3.97 6.09
CA ASP A 46 -6.53 3.94 7.49
C ASP A 46 -5.27 3.76 8.35
N TYR A 47 -4.88 4.81 9.06
CA TYR A 47 -3.71 4.81 9.92
C TYR A 47 -3.81 3.76 11.04
N ALA A 48 -4.99 3.61 11.68
CA ALA A 48 -5.14 2.68 12.79
C ALA A 48 -4.96 1.24 12.31
N PHE A 49 -5.57 0.91 11.18
CA PHE A 49 -5.38 -0.37 10.52
C PHE A 49 -3.91 -0.59 10.12
N ALA A 50 -3.29 0.38 9.44
CA ALA A 50 -1.91 0.28 9.00
C ALA A 50 -0.96 0.07 10.18
N ARG A 51 -1.10 0.85 11.25
CA ARG A 51 -0.31 0.74 12.48
C ARG A 51 -0.42 -0.64 13.13
N ASP A 52 -1.64 -1.17 13.25
CA ASP A 52 -1.85 -2.45 13.92
C ASP A 52 -1.29 -3.63 13.11
N VAL A 53 -1.42 -3.56 11.77
CA VAL A 53 -0.83 -4.55 10.86
C VAL A 53 0.69 -4.47 10.87
N THR A 54 1.28 -3.29 10.71
CA THR A 54 2.74 -3.15 10.64
C THR A 54 3.42 -3.49 11.96
N ARG A 55 2.79 -3.21 13.10
CA ARG A 55 3.23 -3.71 14.41
C ARG A 55 3.34 -5.25 14.39
N THR A 56 2.28 -5.92 13.95
CA THR A 56 2.23 -7.40 13.92
C THR A 56 3.25 -7.99 12.94
N LEU A 57 3.38 -7.40 11.75
CA LEU A 57 4.39 -7.84 10.76
C LEU A 57 5.81 -7.67 11.31
N LYS A 58 6.08 -6.58 12.02
CA LYS A 58 7.36 -6.34 12.69
C LYS A 58 7.65 -7.39 13.77
N GLU A 59 6.66 -7.79 14.55
CA GLU A 59 6.78 -8.90 15.52
C GLU A 59 7.11 -10.23 14.83
N TYR A 60 6.65 -10.45 13.60
CA TYR A 60 6.98 -11.62 12.78
C TYR A 60 8.32 -11.51 12.05
N GLY A 61 9.02 -10.39 12.14
CA GLY A 61 10.25 -10.14 11.38
C GLY A 61 10.00 -9.94 9.88
N LEU A 62 8.75 -9.63 9.50
CA LEU A 62 8.34 -9.40 8.13
C LEU A 62 8.41 -7.91 7.77
N THR A 63 8.53 -7.62 6.48
CA THR A 63 8.51 -6.26 5.92
C THR A 63 7.18 -5.96 5.22
N TRP A 64 6.99 -4.76 4.67
CA TRP A 64 5.75 -4.40 3.98
C TRP A 64 5.93 -3.31 2.92
N GLN A 65 5.04 -3.36 1.93
CA GLN A 65 4.80 -2.25 1.01
C GLN A 65 3.51 -1.53 1.40
N ALA A 66 3.50 -0.21 1.23
CA ALA A 66 2.33 0.64 1.47
C ALA A 66 1.49 0.74 0.19
N GLN A 67 0.34 0.07 0.16
CA GLN A 67 -0.60 0.14 -0.97
C GLN A 67 -1.57 1.31 -0.80
N CYS A 68 -1.77 2.07 -1.87
CA CYS A 68 -2.74 3.13 -1.93
C CYS A 68 -3.36 3.30 -3.33
N TYR A 69 -4.54 3.91 -3.33
CA TYR A 69 -5.45 4.04 -4.48
C TYR A 69 -6.06 5.45 -4.56
N PRO A 70 -5.25 6.52 -4.54
CA PRO A 70 -5.78 7.87 -4.39
C PRO A 70 -6.51 8.31 -5.66
N LYS A 71 -7.53 9.15 -5.49
CA LYS A 71 -8.25 9.81 -6.59
C LYS A 71 -7.66 11.18 -6.93
N THR A 72 -6.92 11.77 -5.98
CA THR A 72 -6.26 13.07 -6.15
C THR A 72 -4.85 13.04 -5.56
N VAL A 73 -4.00 14.00 -5.95
CA VAL A 73 -2.67 14.16 -5.34
C VAL A 73 -2.76 14.48 -3.85
N ASP A 74 -3.79 15.21 -3.42
CA ASP A 74 -3.96 15.57 -2.01
C ASP A 74 -4.25 14.34 -1.14
N GLU A 75 -4.95 13.34 -1.67
CA GLU A 75 -5.18 12.07 -0.97
C GLU A 75 -3.88 11.27 -0.74
N LEU A 76 -2.80 11.54 -1.48
CA LEU A 76 -1.50 10.90 -1.27
C LEU A 76 -0.74 11.45 -0.06
N LYS A 77 -0.98 12.71 0.32
CA LYS A 77 -0.28 13.39 1.44
C LYS A 77 -0.36 12.61 2.76
N PRO A 78 -1.56 12.24 3.28
CA PRO A 78 -1.63 11.48 4.53
C PRO A 78 -0.97 10.10 4.43
N ILE A 79 -0.99 9.47 3.25
CA ILE A 79 -0.30 8.18 3.04
C ILE A 79 1.22 8.35 3.21
N ILE A 80 1.79 9.43 2.68
CA ILE A 80 3.22 9.74 2.86
C ILE A 80 3.54 9.96 4.33
N GLU A 81 2.70 10.69 5.06
CA GLU A 81 2.85 10.90 6.51
C GLU A 81 2.80 9.56 7.28
N HIS A 82 1.83 8.70 6.98
CA HIS A 82 1.76 7.35 7.57
C HIS A 82 3.00 6.51 7.26
N VAL A 83 3.54 6.58 6.03
CA VAL A 83 4.76 5.86 5.65
C VAL A 83 6.01 6.42 6.33
N GLN A 84 6.09 7.74 6.54
CA GLN A 84 7.18 8.35 7.29
C GLN A 84 7.22 7.87 8.74
N GLU A 85 6.06 7.64 9.36
CA GLU A 85 5.96 7.18 10.74
C GLU A 85 6.10 5.66 10.85
N LEU A 86 5.34 4.90 10.06
CA LEU A 86 5.25 3.45 10.18
C LEU A 86 6.35 2.74 9.38
N GLY A 87 6.98 3.40 8.41
CA GLY A 87 7.89 2.80 7.45
C GLY A 87 7.16 2.06 6.31
N ALA A 88 7.90 1.75 5.24
CA ALA A 88 7.55 0.79 4.18
C ALA A 88 8.79 0.60 3.29
N ASP A 89 8.93 -0.54 2.60
CA ASP A 89 9.99 -0.71 1.60
C ASP A 89 9.77 0.22 0.39
N HIS A 90 8.51 0.42 0.01
CA HIS A 90 8.08 1.37 -1.02
C HIS A 90 6.56 1.62 -0.93
N ILE A 91 6.10 2.66 -1.64
CA ILE A 91 4.68 2.91 -1.88
C ILE A 91 4.27 2.26 -3.21
N ASN A 92 3.26 1.40 -3.16
CA ASN A 92 2.59 0.83 -4.31
C ASN A 92 1.36 1.69 -4.64
N LEU A 93 1.59 2.67 -5.52
CA LEU A 93 0.63 3.69 -5.92
C LEU A 93 -0.21 3.22 -7.12
N GLN A 94 -1.53 3.16 -6.95
CA GLN A 94 -2.48 2.73 -7.97
C GLN A 94 -3.63 3.74 -8.10
N PRO A 95 -3.46 4.86 -8.83
CA PRO A 95 -4.45 5.93 -8.88
C PRO A 95 -5.84 5.42 -9.28
N ASP A 96 -6.86 5.66 -8.45
CA ASP A 96 -8.23 5.22 -8.72
C ASP A 96 -8.98 6.26 -9.57
N VAL A 97 -8.43 6.51 -10.75
CA VAL A 97 -9.01 7.39 -11.78
C VAL A 97 -9.38 6.57 -13.01
N ARG A 98 -10.31 7.06 -13.83
CA ARG A 98 -10.72 6.45 -15.11
C ARG A 98 -10.59 7.48 -16.22
N PRO A 99 -9.35 7.82 -16.63
CA PRO A 99 -9.13 8.75 -17.73
C PRO A 99 -9.68 8.17 -19.04
N TYR A 100 -10.35 9.00 -19.83
CA TYR A 100 -10.87 8.68 -21.16
C TYR A 100 -9.96 9.22 -22.27
N SER A 101 -8.98 10.07 -21.93
CA SER A 101 -7.99 10.60 -22.86
C SER A 101 -6.54 10.39 -22.38
N ILE A 102 -5.58 10.39 -23.30
CA ILE A 102 -4.16 10.32 -22.98
C ILE A 102 -3.71 11.54 -22.17
N GLU A 103 -4.29 12.70 -22.44
CA GLU A 103 -4.01 13.93 -21.69
C GLU A 103 -4.38 13.75 -20.21
N GLU A 104 -5.56 13.20 -19.94
CA GLU A 104 -6.00 12.89 -18.57
C GLU A 104 -5.10 11.85 -17.88
N CYS A 105 -4.60 10.83 -18.61
CA CYS A 105 -3.60 9.89 -18.08
C CYS A 105 -2.32 10.61 -17.64
N THR A 106 -1.82 11.55 -18.46
CA THR A 106 -0.61 12.30 -18.15
C THR A 106 -0.81 13.26 -16.99
N SER A 107 -1.95 13.95 -16.90
CA SER A 107 -2.26 14.84 -15.77
C SER A 107 -2.42 14.08 -14.45
N ALA A 108 -2.98 12.87 -14.48
CA ALA A 108 -3.13 12.03 -13.29
C ALA A 108 -1.79 11.47 -12.80
N ALA A 109 -0.86 11.13 -13.71
CA ALA A 109 0.47 10.61 -13.37
C ALA A 109 1.46 11.72 -13.01
N PHE A 110 1.30 12.90 -13.62
CA PHE A 110 2.20 14.03 -13.47
C PHE A 110 1.34 15.27 -13.18
N SER A 111 1.09 15.54 -11.90
CA SER A 111 0.61 16.86 -11.50
C SER A 111 1.72 17.85 -11.82
N THR A 112 1.63 18.49 -12.98
CA THR A 112 2.39 19.69 -13.30
C THR A 112 1.86 20.82 -12.45
N THR A 113 2.19 20.82 -11.17
CA THR A 113 2.35 22.08 -10.46
C THR A 113 3.52 22.78 -11.13
N ALA A 114 3.22 23.54 -12.18
CA ALA A 114 4.13 24.52 -12.74
C ALA A 114 4.57 25.45 -11.59
N GLY A 115 5.69 25.15 -10.94
CA GLY A 115 6.15 25.96 -9.82
C GLY A 115 7.26 25.41 -8.90
N ALA A 116 7.73 24.16 -9.02
CA ALA A 116 8.68 23.61 -8.03
C ALA A 116 10.00 23.05 -8.56
N PHE A 117 10.43 23.43 -9.77
CA PHE A 117 11.82 23.21 -10.22
C PHE A 117 12.39 24.49 -10.82
N THR A 118 12.64 25.50 -9.98
CA THR A 118 13.74 26.42 -10.24
C THR A 118 15.00 25.78 -9.71
N ALA A 119 15.85 25.34 -10.64
CA ALA A 119 17.21 24.91 -10.36
C ALA A 119 17.97 26.03 -9.64
N ALA A 120 18.77 25.64 -8.65
CA ALA A 120 19.87 26.44 -8.13
C ALA A 120 20.98 26.59 -9.18
#